data_AF-A0A3U2RY16-F1
#
_entry.id   AF-A0A3U2RY16-F1
#
_cell.length_a   1.000
_cell.length_b   1.000
_cell.length_c   1.000
_cell.angle_alpha   90.00
_cell.angle_beta   90.00
_cell.angle_gamma   90.00
#
_symmetry.space_group_name_H-M   'P 1'
#
loop_
_entity.id
_entity.type
_entity.pdbx_description
1 polymer ?
#
loop_
_entity_poly.entity_id
_entity_poly.type
_entity_poly.pdbx_seq_one_letter_code
_entity_poly.pdbx_strand_id
1 'polypeptide(L)'
;MTTQYGFFIDSSRCTGCKTCELACKDYKDLTPDVSFRRIYEYAGGDWQEDNGVWHQNVFAYYLSISCNHCEDPACTKVCPYGAPQYNAAKGHMTKCDGCYDRVAEGKKPICVESCPLRALDFGPIDELRKKHGELAAVAPLPRAHFTKPNIVIKPNANSRPTGDTTGYLANPKEV
;
A
#
# COMPACT_ATOMS: atom_id res chain seq x y z
N MET A 1 17.31 20.75 -7.40
CA MET A 1 16.72 19.40 -7.55
C MET A 1 15.38 19.40 -6.85
N THR A 2 14.34 18.89 -7.50
CA THR A 2 12.99 18.83 -6.94
C THR A 2 12.92 17.68 -5.93
N THR A 3 12.47 17.93 -4.69
CA THR A 3 12.38 16.89 -3.66
C THR A 3 11.26 15.90 -3.99
N GLN A 4 11.61 14.63 -4.17
CA GLN A 4 10.64 13.56 -4.41
C GLN A 4 10.12 12.99 -3.09
N TYR A 5 8.80 12.94 -2.95
CA TYR A 5 8.15 12.37 -1.77
C TYR A 5 7.73 10.91 -2.00
N GLY A 6 7.65 10.16 -0.91
CA GLY A 6 7.20 8.78 -0.92
C GLY A 6 6.58 8.34 0.41
N PHE A 7 6.08 7.11 0.42
CA PHE A 7 5.53 6.47 1.61
C PHE A 7 6.49 5.45 2.20
N PHE A 8 6.46 5.31 3.51
CA PHE A 8 6.99 4.14 4.19
C PHE A 8 5.84 3.35 4.81
N ILE A 9 5.92 2.02 4.75
CA ILE A 9 5.04 1.10 5.44
C ILE A 9 5.84 0.05 6.21
N ASP A 10 5.49 -0.11 7.49
CA ASP A 10 5.90 -1.23 8.34
C ASP A 10 4.81 -2.30 8.34
N SER A 11 4.89 -3.25 7.41
CA SER A 11 3.96 -4.38 7.31
C SER A 11 4.08 -5.34 8.50
N SER A 12 5.16 -5.29 9.28
CA SER A 12 5.25 -6.05 10.53
C SER A 12 4.33 -5.51 11.62
N ARG A 13 3.82 -4.27 11.46
CA ARG A 13 2.93 -3.60 12.42
C ARG A 13 1.52 -3.37 11.88
N CYS A 14 1.27 -3.56 10.60
CA CYS A 14 -0.06 -3.35 10.01
C CYS A 14 -0.98 -4.53 10.34
N THR A 15 -2.15 -4.24 10.95
CA THR A 15 -3.19 -5.24 11.25
C THR A 15 -4.36 -5.22 10.27
N GLY A 16 -4.29 -4.40 9.22
CA GLY A 16 -5.36 -4.29 8.25
C GLY A 16 -6.65 -3.64 8.76
N CYS A 17 -6.62 -2.86 9.85
CA CYS A 17 -7.81 -2.25 10.46
C CYS A 17 -8.55 -1.19 9.62
N LYS A 18 -8.04 -0.84 8.42
CA LYS A 18 -8.62 0.13 7.47
C LYS A 18 -8.83 1.57 7.96
N THR A 19 -8.37 1.94 9.15
CA THR A 19 -8.46 3.32 9.65
C THR A 19 -7.83 4.35 8.70
N CYS A 20 -6.72 3.98 8.05
CA CYS A 20 -6.04 4.86 7.10
C CYS A 20 -6.81 5.05 5.78
N GLU A 21 -7.64 4.08 5.38
CA GLU A 21 -8.53 4.18 4.22
C GLU A 21 -9.74 5.05 4.55
N LEU A 22 -10.42 4.75 5.67
CA LEU A 22 -11.60 5.51 6.10
C LEU A 22 -11.27 6.98 6.37
N ALA A 23 -10.17 7.27 7.05
CA ALA A 23 -9.73 8.64 7.28
C ALA A 23 -9.40 9.38 5.97
N CYS A 24 -8.90 8.66 4.95
CA CYS A 24 -8.67 9.25 3.64
C CYS A 24 -9.98 9.55 2.90
N LYS A 25 -10.95 8.64 2.97
CA LYS A 25 -12.29 8.82 2.37
C LYS A 25 -13.01 10.02 2.97
N ASP A 26 -13.04 10.08 4.30
CA ASP A 26 -13.64 11.18 5.06
C ASP A 26 -12.99 12.52 4.72
N TYR A 27 -11.65 12.61 4.84
CA TYR A 27 -10.94 13.87 4.60
C TYR A 27 -11.01 14.36 3.15
N LYS A 28 -11.07 13.44 2.17
CA LYS A 28 -11.14 13.79 0.73
C LYS A 28 -12.57 13.80 0.19
N ASP A 29 -13.57 13.61 1.05
CA ASP A 29 -14.98 13.55 0.69
C ASP A 29 -15.23 12.59 -0.50
N LEU A 30 -14.73 11.37 -0.35
CA LEU A 30 -14.83 10.34 -1.38
C LEU A 30 -16.12 9.53 -1.23
N THR A 31 -16.67 9.08 -2.35
CA THR A 31 -17.77 8.12 -2.34
C THR A 31 -17.30 6.77 -1.78
N PRO A 32 -18.21 5.91 -1.28
CA PRO A 32 -17.86 4.59 -0.74
C PRO A 32 -17.05 3.73 -1.71
N ASP A 33 -17.29 3.90 -3.03
CA ASP A 33 -16.66 3.13 -4.11
C ASP A 33 -15.24 3.58 -4.46
N VAL A 34 -14.79 4.75 -3.98
CA VAL A 34 -13.47 5.31 -4.35
C VAL A 34 -12.54 5.31 -3.14
N SER A 35 -11.43 4.57 -3.25
CA SER A 35 -10.38 4.50 -2.22
C SER A 35 -9.03 4.98 -2.78
N PHE A 36 -8.55 6.13 -2.30
CA PHE A 36 -7.19 6.62 -2.64
C PHE A 36 -6.07 5.84 -1.93
N ARG A 37 -6.39 5.21 -0.81
CA ARG A 37 -5.54 4.29 -0.06
C ARG A 37 -6.35 3.03 0.23
N ARG A 38 -5.75 1.86 0.02
CA ARG A 38 -6.37 0.54 0.18
C ARG A 38 -5.51 -0.34 1.07
N ILE A 39 -6.12 -1.32 1.71
CA ILE A 39 -5.42 -2.38 2.43
C ILE A 39 -5.53 -3.66 1.59
N TYR A 40 -4.40 -4.20 1.15
CA TYR A 40 -4.33 -5.49 0.49
C TYR A 40 -4.08 -6.54 1.57
N GLU A 41 -4.95 -7.54 1.65
CA GLU A 41 -4.75 -8.71 2.47
C GLU A 41 -4.24 -9.84 1.58
N TYR A 42 -2.98 -10.24 1.78
CA TYR A 42 -2.39 -11.35 1.05
C TYR A 42 -2.27 -12.54 1.99
N ALA A 43 -2.92 -13.63 1.63
CA ALA A 43 -3.00 -14.83 2.45
C ALA A 43 -2.82 -16.09 1.61
N GLY A 44 -2.47 -17.20 2.25
CA GLY A 44 -2.30 -18.49 1.60
C GLY A 44 -1.86 -19.57 2.58
N GLY A 45 -1.45 -20.71 2.02
CA GLY A 45 -1.14 -21.92 2.79
C GLY A 45 -2.37 -22.75 3.12
N ASP A 46 -2.13 -23.94 3.63
CA ASP A 46 -3.11 -24.99 3.93
C ASP A 46 -2.63 -25.88 5.07
N TRP A 47 -3.47 -26.83 5.49
CA TRP A 47 -3.08 -27.94 6.34
C TRP A 47 -2.46 -29.06 5.51
N GLN A 48 -1.31 -29.56 5.95
CA GLN A 48 -0.59 -30.66 5.32
C GLN A 48 -0.45 -31.82 6.29
N GLU A 49 -0.84 -33.00 5.84
CA GLU A 49 -0.64 -34.25 6.57
C GLU A 49 0.71 -34.85 6.15
N ASP A 50 1.55 -35.17 7.13
CA ASP A 50 2.74 -36.00 6.94
C ASP A 50 2.77 -37.08 8.01
N ASN A 51 2.68 -38.34 7.56
CA ASN A 51 2.70 -39.54 8.42
C ASN A 51 1.73 -39.50 9.62
N GLY A 52 0.49 -39.03 9.40
CA GLY A 52 -0.53 -38.92 10.43
C GLY A 52 -0.35 -37.72 11.38
N VAL A 53 0.65 -36.86 11.13
CA VAL A 53 0.86 -35.60 11.85
C VAL A 53 0.50 -34.44 10.94
N TRP A 54 -0.44 -33.61 11.41
CA TRP A 54 -0.86 -32.41 10.70
C TRP A 54 0.05 -31.24 11.04
N HIS A 55 0.59 -30.58 10.02
CA HIS A 55 1.31 -29.33 10.12
C HIS A 55 0.69 -28.29 9.17
N GLN A 56 0.81 -27.01 9.49
CA GLN A 56 0.23 -25.93 8.68
C GLN A 56 1.33 -25.01 8.15
N ASN A 57 1.11 -24.46 6.95
CA ASN A 57 1.96 -23.43 6.36
C ASN A 57 1.19 -22.14 6.04
N VAL A 58 0.06 -21.92 6.73
CA VAL A 58 -0.84 -20.78 6.58
C VAL A 58 -0.11 -19.48 6.90
N PHE A 59 -0.33 -18.48 6.07
CA PHE A 59 0.21 -17.14 6.25
C PHE A 59 -0.81 -16.08 5.83
N ALA A 60 -0.71 -14.91 6.47
CA ALA A 60 -1.42 -13.71 6.08
C ALA A 60 -0.60 -12.48 6.46
N TYR A 61 -0.65 -11.44 5.63
CA TYR A 61 -0.10 -10.12 5.97
C TYR A 61 -0.81 -9.01 5.18
N TYR A 62 -0.68 -7.79 5.71
CA TYR A 62 -1.36 -6.62 5.18
C TYR A 62 -0.38 -5.62 4.55
N LEU A 63 -0.81 -5.04 3.43
CA LEU A 63 -0.10 -3.96 2.74
C LEU A 63 -1.05 -2.79 2.53
N SER A 64 -0.72 -1.64 3.09
CA SER A 64 -1.40 -0.38 2.81
C SER A 64 -0.81 0.28 1.56
N ILE A 65 -1.61 0.35 0.50
CA ILE A 65 -1.19 0.83 -0.83
C ILE A 65 -1.99 2.07 -1.22
N SER A 66 -1.31 3.07 -1.78
CA SER A 66 -1.89 4.28 -2.37
C SER A 66 -1.18 4.62 -3.68
N CYS A 67 -1.46 5.78 -4.29
CA CYS A 67 -0.59 6.29 -5.36
C CYS A 67 0.84 6.47 -4.83
N ASN A 68 1.82 5.87 -5.51
CA ASN A 68 3.22 5.90 -5.12
C ASN A 68 3.99 7.08 -5.72
N HIS A 69 3.31 8.06 -6.32
CA HIS A 69 3.89 9.27 -6.94
C HIS A 69 5.14 8.95 -7.77
N CYS A 70 5.02 7.93 -8.63
CA CYS A 70 6.13 7.42 -9.42
C CYS A 70 6.73 8.53 -10.30
N GLU A 71 8.05 8.50 -10.43
CA GLU A 71 8.81 9.44 -11.27
C GLU A 71 8.39 9.35 -12.75
N ASP A 72 8.03 8.16 -13.23
CA ASP A 72 7.46 7.93 -14.57
C ASP A 72 6.09 7.22 -14.48
N PRO A 73 4.98 7.98 -14.48
CA PRO A 73 3.65 7.42 -14.25
C PRO A 73 3.00 6.89 -15.54
N ALA A 74 2.92 5.56 -15.69
CA ALA A 74 2.14 4.86 -16.73
C ALA A 74 0.59 5.06 -16.65
N CYS A 75 0.12 6.06 -15.89
CA CYS A 75 -1.17 6.07 -15.20
C CYS A 75 -2.39 6.47 -16.03
N THR A 76 -2.30 6.62 -17.34
CA THR A 76 -3.51 6.85 -18.15
C THR A 76 -4.17 5.55 -18.60
N LYS A 77 -3.46 4.41 -18.64
CA LYS A 77 -4.04 3.12 -19.07
C LYS A 77 -3.59 1.83 -18.33
N VAL A 78 -2.48 1.81 -17.58
CA VAL A 78 -1.83 0.53 -17.16
C VAL A 78 -1.29 0.52 -15.72
N CYS A 79 -1.85 1.29 -14.78
CA CYS A 79 -1.25 1.34 -13.42
C CYS A 79 -1.35 -0.03 -12.71
N PRO A 80 -0.22 -0.74 -12.46
CA PRO A 80 -0.27 -2.10 -11.89
C PRO A 80 -0.57 -2.10 -10.39
N TYR A 81 -0.69 -0.92 -9.79
CA TYR A 81 -1.08 -0.71 -8.40
C TYR A 81 -2.55 -0.30 -8.28
N GLY A 82 -3.29 -0.13 -9.39
CA GLY A 82 -4.69 0.35 -9.39
C GLY A 82 -4.89 1.74 -8.77
N ALA A 83 -3.87 2.61 -8.79
CA ALA A 83 -3.90 3.86 -8.04
C ALA A 83 -4.92 4.91 -8.54
N PRO A 84 -5.16 5.08 -9.85
CA PRO A 84 -6.27 5.90 -10.36
C PRO A 84 -7.62 5.16 -10.25
N GLN A 85 -8.66 5.86 -9.79
CA GLN A 85 -10.02 5.35 -9.62
C GLN A 85 -11.03 6.31 -10.27
N TYR A 86 -12.01 5.79 -11.01
CA TYR A 86 -13.06 6.61 -11.62
C TYR A 86 -14.00 7.12 -10.55
N ASN A 87 -14.17 8.44 -10.45
CA ASN A 87 -15.16 9.03 -9.57
C ASN A 87 -16.41 9.35 -10.40
N ALA A 88 -17.46 8.54 -10.26
CA ALA A 88 -18.69 8.70 -11.03
C ALA A 88 -19.42 10.02 -10.72
N ALA A 89 -19.33 10.52 -9.49
CA ALA A 89 -19.95 11.79 -9.10
C ALA A 89 -19.24 12.99 -9.74
N LYS A 90 -17.91 12.93 -9.90
CA LYS A 90 -17.12 13.99 -10.53
C LYS A 90 -17.01 13.83 -12.06
N GLY A 91 -17.24 12.62 -12.58
CA GLY A 91 -17.15 12.32 -14.01
C GLY A 91 -15.73 12.19 -14.56
N HIS A 92 -14.72 12.01 -13.71
CA HIS A 92 -13.32 11.85 -14.13
C HIS A 92 -12.51 10.94 -13.20
N MET A 93 -11.33 10.50 -13.66
CA MET A 93 -10.40 9.73 -12.86
C MET A 93 -9.79 10.60 -11.74
N THR A 94 -9.65 10.00 -10.56
CA THR A 94 -9.08 10.63 -9.37
C THR A 94 -8.05 9.69 -8.72
N LYS A 95 -7.08 10.23 -7.99
CA LYS A 95 -6.02 9.44 -7.33
C LYS A 95 -5.51 10.14 -6.07
N CYS A 96 -4.82 9.40 -5.22
CA CYS A 96 -4.09 9.97 -4.09
C CYS A 96 -3.13 11.08 -4.56
N ASP A 97 -3.17 12.20 -3.86
CA ASP A 97 -2.36 13.40 -4.07
C ASP A 97 -1.28 13.57 -3.00
N GLY A 98 -1.09 12.58 -2.13
CA GLY A 98 -0.17 12.67 -1.00
C GLY A 98 -0.60 13.67 0.08
N CYS A 99 -1.88 14.06 0.11
CA CYS A 99 -2.40 15.13 0.97
C CYS A 99 -1.58 16.42 0.82
N TYR A 100 -1.30 16.81 -0.43
CA TYR A 100 -0.51 18.01 -0.77
C TYR A 100 -0.82 19.22 0.11
N ASP A 101 -2.11 19.54 0.30
CA ASP A 101 -2.54 20.69 1.12
C ASP A 101 -2.11 20.57 2.59
N ARG A 102 -2.23 19.38 3.19
CA ARG A 102 -1.79 19.13 4.57
C ARG A 102 -0.27 19.24 4.69
N VAL A 103 0.45 18.68 3.72
CA VAL A 103 1.91 18.68 3.70
C VAL A 103 2.44 20.11 3.56
N ALA A 104 1.77 20.96 2.78
CA ALA A 104 2.09 22.38 2.68
C ALA A 104 1.95 23.13 4.03
N GLU A 105 1.03 22.69 4.90
CA GLU A 105 0.87 23.20 6.27
C GLU A 105 1.82 22.54 7.29
N GLY A 106 2.76 21.69 6.86
CA GLY A 106 3.66 20.96 7.74
C GLY A 106 3.02 19.78 8.46
N LYS A 107 1.77 19.43 8.13
CA LYS A 107 1.07 18.25 8.67
C LYS A 107 1.42 16.99 7.87
N LYS A 108 1.24 15.83 8.50
CA LYS A 108 1.36 14.55 7.79
C LYS A 108 0.09 14.29 6.96
N PRO A 109 0.17 13.43 5.92
CA PRO A 109 -1.02 12.94 5.25
C PRO A 109 -1.99 12.32 6.27
N ILE A 110 -3.29 12.52 6.07
CA ILE A 110 -4.30 12.11 7.07
C ILE A 110 -4.23 10.62 7.41
N CYS A 111 -3.93 9.80 6.41
CA CYS A 111 -3.79 8.35 6.54
C CYS A 111 -2.54 7.92 7.32
N VAL A 112 -1.49 8.76 7.37
CA VAL A 112 -0.31 8.55 8.22
C VAL A 112 -0.63 8.95 9.66
N GLU A 113 -1.26 10.11 9.82
CA GLU A 113 -1.61 10.66 11.13
C GLU A 113 -2.67 9.81 11.84
N SER A 114 -3.63 9.24 11.11
CA SER A 114 -4.70 8.41 11.67
C SER A 114 -4.25 6.99 12.02
N CYS A 115 -3.04 6.57 11.65
CA CYS A 115 -2.61 5.18 11.83
C CYS A 115 -2.39 4.86 13.33
N PRO A 116 -3.27 4.06 13.97
CA PRO A 116 -3.17 3.81 15.41
C PRO A 116 -1.90 3.04 15.77
N LEU A 117 -1.40 2.22 14.83
CA LEU A 117 -0.22 1.39 15.01
C LEU A 117 1.07 2.08 14.61
N ARG A 118 1.02 3.32 14.11
CA ARG A 118 2.18 4.05 13.57
C ARG A 118 2.99 3.21 12.57
N ALA A 119 2.29 2.48 11.73
CA ALA A 119 2.85 1.61 10.70
C ALA A 119 3.17 2.38 9.40
N LEU A 120 2.83 3.66 9.32
CA LEU A 120 2.99 4.48 8.12
C LEU A 120 3.87 5.70 8.42
N ASP A 121 4.67 6.11 7.45
CA ASP A 121 5.36 7.41 7.43
C ASP A 121 5.32 8.00 6.01
N PHE A 122 5.59 9.29 5.90
CA PHE A 122 5.61 10.03 4.64
C PHE A 122 6.63 11.17 4.69
N GLY A 123 7.42 11.32 3.64
CA GLY A 123 8.48 12.31 3.58
C GLY A 123 9.32 12.18 2.31
N PRO A 124 10.45 12.91 2.23
CA PRO A 124 11.41 12.77 1.15
C PRO A 124 11.88 11.32 1.00
N ILE A 125 11.80 10.75 -0.20
CA ILE A 125 12.06 9.32 -0.41
C ILE A 125 13.49 8.92 -0.04
N ASP A 126 14.47 9.79 -0.29
CA ASP A 126 15.87 9.53 0.05
C ASP A 126 16.09 9.44 1.56
N GLU A 127 15.37 10.25 2.34
CA GLU A 127 15.41 10.18 3.81
C GLU A 127 14.75 8.91 4.32
N LEU A 128 13.60 8.54 3.74
CA LEU A 128 12.90 7.30 4.09
C LEU A 128 13.77 6.07 3.77
N ARG A 129 14.44 6.05 2.61
CA ARG A 129 15.34 4.96 2.22
C ARG A 129 16.54 4.84 3.14
N LYS A 130 17.17 5.96 3.51
CA LYS A 130 18.26 5.99 4.50
C LYS A 130 17.81 5.45 5.86
N LYS A 131 16.59 5.77 6.29
CA LYS A 131 16.07 5.41 7.62
C LYS A 131 15.54 3.99 7.71
N HIS A 132 14.93 3.48 6.64
CA HIS A 132 14.12 2.26 6.66
C HIS A 132 14.58 1.17 5.68
N GLY A 133 15.60 1.43 4.86
CA GLY A 133 16.07 0.53 3.82
C GLY A 133 15.41 0.80 2.46
N GLU A 134 15.68 -0.04 1.47
CA GLU A 134 15.33 0.24 0.07
C GLU A 134 14.28 -0.71 -0.53
N LEU A 135 13.79 -1.69 0.24
CA LEU A 135 12.81 -2.66 -0.25
C LEU A 135 11.52 -1.93 -0.69
N ALA A 136 11.17 -2.03 -1.97
CA ALA A 136 10.06 -1.30 -2.57
C ALA A 136 8.97 -2.20 -3.18
N ALA A 137 9.10 -3.53 -3.06
CA ALA A 137 8.12 -4.48 -3.55
C ALA A 137 8.17 -5.81 -2.78
N VAL A 138 6.97 -6.34 -2.49
CA VAL A 138 6.68 -7.70 -1.98
C VAL A 138 5.37 -8.14 -2.65
N ALA A 139 5.03 -9.43 -2.65
CA ALA A 139 3.73 -9.86 -3.19
C ALA A 139 2.56 -9.17 -2.44
N PRO A 140 1.48 -8.77 -3.13
CA PRO A 140 1.19 -9.01 -4.55
C PRO A 140 1.70 -7.92 -5.50
N LEU A 141 2.56 -7.00 -5.04
CA LEU A 141 3.03 -5.88 -5.85
C LEU A 141 3.96 -6.36 -6.99
N PRO A 142 3.90 -5.72 -8.18
CA PRO A 142 4.84 -5.99 -9.26
C PRO A 142 6.27 -5.60 -8.88
N ARG A 143 7.26 -6.07 -9.65
CA ARG A 143 8.67 -5.81 -9.36
C ARG A 143 8.95 -4.31 -9.44
N ALA A 144 9.69 -3.79 -8.47
CA ALA A 144 9.91 -2.35 -8.33
C ALA A 144 10.56 -1.70 -9.58
N HIS A 145 11.37 -2.43 -10.36
CA HIS A 145 12.01 -1.87 -11.56
C HIS A 145 11.03 -1.44 -12.65
N PHE A 146 9.80 -1.97 -12.67
CA PHE A 146 8.81 -1.64 -13.69
C PHE A 146 8.34 -0.19 -13.62
N THR A 147 8.23 0.38 -12.42
CA THR A 147 7.71 1.75 -12.25
C THR A 147 8.51 2.60 -11.26
N LYS A 148 9.57 2.04 -10.66
CA LYS A 148 10.41 2.67 -9.63
C LYS A 148 9.57 3.41 -8.57
N PRO A 149 8.66 2.71 -7.85
CA PRO A 149 7.72 3.36 -6.96
C PRO A 149 8.43 4.06 -5.79
N ASN A 150 7.93 5.23 -5.38
CA ASN A 150 8.41 5.95 -4.20
C ASN A 150 7.74 5.39 -2.94
N ILE A 151 8.04 4.13 -2.65
CA ILE A 151 7.62 3.43 -1.44
C ILE A 151 8.80 2.69 -0.82
N VAL A 152 8.83 2.63 0.51
CA VAL A 152 9.72 1.78 1.29
C VAL A 152 8.87 0.86 2.15
N ILE A 153 9.19 -0.43 2.13
CA ILE A 153 8.45 -1.49 2.81
C ILE A 153 9.38 -2.15 3.80
N LYS A 154 9.05 -2.07 5.09
CA LYS A 154 9.57 -3.01 6.08
C LYS A 154 8.64 -4.24 6.07
N PRO A 155 9.12 -5.41 5.62
CA PRO A 155 8.27 -6.56 5.41
C PRO A 155 7.82 -7.18 6.74
N ASN A 156 6.67 -7.84 6.71
CA ASN A 156 6.28 -8.79 7.75
C ASN A 156 7.15 -10.06 7.62
N ALA A 157 7.33 -10.82 8.69
CA ALA A 157 8.03 -12.10 8.65
C ALA A 157 7.42 -13.08 7.62
N ASN A 158 6.11 -12.96 7.37
CA ASN A 158 5.36 -13.77 6.42
C ASN A 158 5.30 -13.18 5.00
N SER A 159 5.91 -12.01 4.77
CA SER A 159 5.86 -11.36 3.45
C SER A 159 6.51 -12.25 2.38
N ARG A 160 5.78 -12.48 1.29
CA ARG A 160 6.27 -13.26 0.15
C ARG A 160 6.98 -12.37 -0.86
N PRO A 161 8.00 -12.88 -1.58
CA PRO A 161 8.66 -12.13 -2.63
C PRO A 161 7.69 -11.84 -3.79
N THR A 162 7.94 -10.77 -4.55
CA THR A 162 7.15 -10.47 -5.75
C THR A 162 7.13 -11.64 -6.73
N GLY A 163 5.94 -11.93 -7.27
CA GLY A 163 5.71 -13.04 -8.19
C GLY A 163 5.34 -14.35 -7.49
N ASP A 164 5.15 -14.33 -6.17
CA ASP A 164 4.59 -15.45 -5.43
C ASP A 164 3.23 -15.88 -5.99
N THR A 165 3.06 -17.19 -6.15
CA THR A 165 1.82 -17.84 -6.61
C THR A 165 1.21 -18.74 -5.54
N THR A 166 1.76 -18.73 -4.32
CA THR A 166 1.31 -19.57 -3.22
C THR A 166 0.23 -18.89 -2.37
N GLY A 167 0.16 -17.56 -2.45
CA GLY A 167 -0.92 -16.77 -1.87
C GLY A 167 -1.86 -16.16 -2.91
N TYR A 168 -2.93 -15.57 -2.40
CA TYR A 168 -3.91 -14.83 -3.15
C TYR A 168 -4.33 -13.58 -2.39
N LEU A 169 -4.93 -12.63 -3.11
CA LEU A 169 -5.54 -11.46 -2.50
C LEU A 169 -6.88 -11.88 -1.86
N ALA A 170 -6.96 -11.84 -0.54
CA ALA A 170 -8.13 -12.32 0.20
C ALA A 170 -9.34 -11.37 0.13
N ASN A 171 -9.11 -10.10 -0.19
CA ASN A 171 -10.14 -9.06 -0.27
C ASN A 171 -10.30 -8.45 -1.69
N PRO A 172 -10.54 -9.25 -2.74
CA PRO A 172 -10.48 -8.78 -4.13
C PRO A 172 -11.55 -7.74 -4.50
N LYS A 173 -12.64 -7.63 -3.73
CA LYS A 173 -13.68 -6.61 -3.96
C LYS A 173 -13.28 -5.21 -3.48
N GLU A 174 -12.21 -5.11 -2.70
CA GLU A 174 -11.77 -3.88 -2.05
C GLU A 174 -10.51 -3.29 -2.71
N VAL A 175 -10.06 -3.92 -3.80
CA VAL A 175 -8.74 -3.71 -4.41
C VAL A 175 -8.85 -3.43 -5.89
#